data_AF-A0A438D511-F1
#
_entry.id   AF-A0A438D511-F1
#
_cell.length_a   1.000
_cell.length_b   1.000
_cell.length_c   1.000
_cell.angle_alpha   90.00
_cell.angle_beta   90.00
_cell.angle_gamma   90.00
#
_symmetry.space_group_name_H-M   'P 1'
#
loop_
_entity.id
_entity.type
_entity.pdbx_description
1 polymer ?
#
loop_
_entity_poly.entity_id
_entity_poly.type
_entity_poly.pdbx_seq_one_letter_code
_entity_poly.pdbx_strand_id
1 'polypeptide(L)'
;MGRPSPCVCDSPEEPARHRSHTLKSSRRPGLAPLKTLSCPPSPLNSHRFLSPMDSSMESSLISKLQSSDFANIHHHFLSHLRPFSPFLNSKPTTTTTTRKPNRSSSSSSSSSSIRSLAKQFLPFLNRVLSILPKVLSVSSSDLETTSLRELFDTYRLCLDCLECVSSQLACKFYSIHLQRVRMVHCFVAQAMWREAVDESFSILQSLPAGLEGRYLPDLGKAGGGDQDFCGLVVEIVLSVVKCVSMSQSKDGREYRRVLDLVEELTPWFRVLDANTYEKLHRVLVSHLYRCTLFLVEELACFDGDLVCTFCAATLTEYAKSSMKDQTLKCGRRICSSLFSQKENGSSFVVGVLMCVLDTIAAECKVKS
;
A
#
# COMPACT_ATOMS: atom_id res chain seq x y z
N MET A 1 53.26 64.14 30.02
CA MET A 1 51.84 64.27 30.40
C MET A 1 51.06 63.16 29.71
N GLY A 2 50.22 62.41 30.44
CA GLY A 2 49.11 61.60 29.92
C GLY A 2 49.41 60.20 29.34
N ARG A 3 49.43 59.18 30.20
CA ARG A 3 48.94 57.80 29.90
C ARG A 3 47.38 57.81 29.94
N PRO A 4 46.60 56.80 29.46
CA PRO A 4 46.92 55.36 29.54
C PRO A 4 46.46 54.45 28.37
N SER A 5 46.92 53.20 28.49
CA SER A 5 46.71 51.99 27.67
C SER A 5 45.26 51.62 27.34
N PRO A 6 45.07 50.71 26.37
CA PRO A 6 44.08 49.64 26.47
C PRO A 6 44.74 48.26 26.62
N CYS A 7 44.08 47.46 27.46
CA CYS A 7 44.45 46.13 27.89
C CYS A 7 44.19 45.05 26.83
N VAL A 8 44.96 43.98 26.99
CA VAL A 8 44.89 42.64 26.39
C VAL A 8 43.48 42.04 26.50
N CYS A 9 43.04 41.33 25.46
CA CYS A 9 42.27 40.09 25.60
C CYS A 9 42.55 39.16 24.40
N ASP A 10 42.91 37.93 24.75
CA ASP A 10 43.27 36.79 23.92
C ASP A 10 42.22 36.41 22.86
N SER A 11 42.72 35.93 21.73
CA SER A 11 41.96 35.10 20.80
C SER A 11 41.89 33.67 21.32
N PRO A 12 40.75 33.00 21.15
CA PRO A 12 40.77 31.57 20.88
C PRO A 12 40.10 31.24 19.54
N GLU A 13 40.79 30.40 18.78
CA GLU A 13 40.26 29.59 17.70
C GLU A 13 39.03 28.77 18.14
N GLU A 14 38.01 28.70 17.27
CA GLU A 14 37.14 27.53 16.99
C GLU A 14 35.87 27.96 16.21
N PRO A 15 35.09 27.06 15.56
CA PRO A 15 35.50 26.08 14.56
C PRO A 15 34.55 26.08 13.33
N ALA A 16 34.96 25.37 12.28
CA ALA A 16 34.11 25.04 11.14
C ALA A 16 32.87 24.23 11.56
N ARG A 17 31.68 24.83 11.48
CA ARG A 17 30.41 24.10 11.62
C ARG A 17 30.01 23.47 10.28
N HIS A 18 30.36 22.20 10.11
CA HIS A 18 29.59 21.29 9.27
C HIS A 18 28.14 21.24 9.77
N ARG A 19 27.21 21.76 8.97
CA ARG A 19 25.78 21.64 9.24
C ARG A 19 25.26 20.40 8.54
N SER A 20 25.47 19.25 9.18
CA SER A 20 24.81 18.00 8.82
C SER A 20 23.29 18.19 8.95
N HIS A 21 22.58 18.17 7.83
CA HIS A 21 21.11 18.13 7.83
C HIS A 21 20.66 16.76 8.31
N THR A 22 20.54 16.59 9.63
CA THR A 22 19.79 15.49 10.22
C THR A 22 18.29 15.78 10.02
N LEU A 23 17.70 15.09 9.06
CA LEU A 23 16.24 14.94 8.93
C LEU A 23 15.69 14.40 10.25
N LYS A 24 15.13 15.28 11.08
CA LYS A 24 14.32 14.89 12.22
C LYS A 24 13.17 14.01 11.70
N SER A 25 13.23 12.74 12.07
CA SER A 25 12.16 11.75 11.98
C SER A 25 10.85 12.38 12.48
N SER A 26 10.05 12.86 11.53
CA SER A 26 8.71 13.39 11.79
C SER A 26 7.80 12.19 12.01
N ARG A 27 7.23 12.09 13.22
CA ARG A 27 6.22 11.09 13.60
C ARG A 27 5.21 10.92 12.47
N ARG A 28 5.19 9.73 11.88
CA ARG A 28 4.23 9.31 10.84
C ARG A 28 2.81 9.50 11.40
N PRO A 29 1.90 10.21 10.71
CA PRO A 29 0.48 10.02 10.93
C PRO A 29 0.15 8.60 10.43
N GLY A 30 0.07 7.64 11.35
CA GLY A 30 -0.48 6.34 11.04
C GLY A 30 -1.96 6.50 10.71
N LEU A 31 -2.37 6.09 9.50
CA LEU A 31 -3.77 5.71 9.29
C LEU A 31 -4.08 4.64 10.33
N ALA A 32 -5.14 4.85 11.10
CA ALA A 32 -5.69 3.79 11.92
C ALA A 32 -6.09 2.62 11.00
N PRO A 33 -5.74 1.37 11.33
CA PRO A 33 -6.21 0.23 10.55
C PRO A 33 -7.73 0.23 10.50
N LEU A 34 -8.30 0.07 9.29
CA LEU A 34 -9.71 -0.24 9.15
C LEU A 34 -10.04 -1.46 10.01
N LYS A 35 -11.16 -1.36 10.73
CA LYS A 35 -11.60 -2.32 11.75
C LYS A 35 -11.54 -3.74 11.20
N THR A 36 -11.03 -4.63 12.03
CA THR A 36 -11.01 -6.08 11.88
C THR A 36 -12.26 -6.61 11.18
N LEU A 37 -12.07 -7.44 10.15
CA LEU A 37 -13.02 -8.46 9.74
C LEU A 37 -13.30 -9.38 10.94
N SER A 38 -14.18 -8.98 11.83
CA SER A 38 -14.87 -9.89 12.73
C SER A 38 -16.16 -10.29 12.02
N CYS A 39 -16.12 -11.37 11.26
CA CYS A 39 -17.36 -12.07 10.94
C CYS A 39 -17.95 -12.58 12.28
N PRO A 40 -19.26 -12.38 12.54
CA PRO A 40 -19.89 -13.03 13.68
C PRO A 40 -19.78 -14.56 13.51
N PRO A 41 -19.52 -15.33 14.58
CA PRO A 41 -19.52 -16.77 14.50
C PRO A 41 -20.93 -17.24 14.15
N SER A 42 -21.10 -17.84 12.97
CA SER A 42 -22.28 -18.65 12.70
C SER A 42 -22.14 -19.95 13.52
N PRO A 43 -23.21 -20.42 14.19
CA PRO A 43 -23.12 -21.53 15.13
C PRO A 43 -23.02 -22.85 14.36
N LEU A 44 -21.80 -23.30 14.10
CA LEU A 44 -21.56 -24.68 13.69
C LEU A 44 -21.27 -25.49 14.96
N ASN A 45 -22.33 -26.10 15.48
CA ASN A 45 -22.25 -27.22 16.40
C ASN A 45 -21.35 -28.30 15.79
N SER A 46 -20.17 -28.55 16.39
CA SER A 46 -19.36 -29.73 16.07
C SER A 46 -18.42 -30.07 17.21
N HIS A 47 -18.96 -30.60 18.31
CA HIS A 47 -18.22 -31.62 19.05
C HIS A 47 -18.12 -32.86 18.16
N ARG A 48 -16.94 -33.12 17.57
CA ARG A 48 -16.38 -34.47 17.32
C ARG A 48 -15.00 -34.40 16.65
N PHE A 49 -14.01 -34.83 17.44
CA PHE A 49 -12.71 -35.44 17.12
C PHE A 49 -11.86 -34.80 16.00
N LEU A 50 -10.98 -33.89 16.41
CA LEU A 50 -9.65 -33.73 15.80
C LEU A 50 -8.73 -34.82 16.36
N SER A 51 -7.90 -35.42 15.50
CA SER A 51 -6.82 -36.32 15.93
C SER A 51 -5.85 -35.55 16.85
N PRO A 52 -5.40 -36.13 17.98
CA PRO A 52 -4.52 -35.44 18.94
C PRO A 52 -3.14 -35.02 18.38
N MET A 53 -2.68 -35.62 17.28
CA MET A 53 -1.32 -35.38 16.76
C MET A 53 -1.15 -34.07 15.96
N ASP A 54 -2.16 -33.63 15.20
CA ASP A 54 -2.06 -32.41 14.38
C ASP A 54 -2.05 -31.13 15.24
N SER A 55 -2.76 -31.15 16.37
CA SER A 55 -2.85 -30.04 17.32
C SER A 55 -1.49 -29.65 17.96
N SER A 56 -0.62 -30.64 18.16
CA SER A 56 0.71 -30.41 18.76
C SER A 56 1.65 -29.66 17.81
N MET A 57 1.62 -29.99 16.51
CA MET A 57 2.43 -29.32 15.49
C MET A 57 1.95 -27.89 15.24
N GLU A 58 0.64 -27.68 15.10
CA GLU A 58 0.05 -26.34 14.92
C GLU A 58 0.38 -25.40 16.09
N SER A 59 0.25 -25.92 17.32
CA SER A 59 0.59 -25.18 18.54
C SER A 59 2.07 -24.81 18.59
N SER A 60 2.95 -25.71 18.14
CA SER A 60 4.39 -25.44 18.04
C SER A 60 4.69 -24.32 17.04
N LEU A 61 4.12 -24.36 15.82
CA LEU A 61 4.29 -23.31 14.81
C LEU A 61 3.80 -21.94 15.30
N ILE A 62 2.64 -21.92 15.96
CA ILE A 62 2.09 -20.70 16.55
C ILE A 62 3.01 -20.17 17.65
N SER A 63 3.49 -21.03 18.54
CA SER A 63 4.41 -20.65 19.61
C SER A 63 5.71 -20.05 19.06
N LYS A 64 6.24 -20.63 17.98
CA LYS A 64 7.45 -20.17 17.29
C LYS A 64 7.28 -18.76 16.69
N LEU A 65 6.13 -18.48 16.07
CA LEU A 65 5.79 -17.12 15.63
C LEU A 65 5.67 -16.11 16.77
N GLN A 66 5.28 -16.57 17.97
CA GLN A 66 5.11 -15.71 19.14
C GLN A 66 6.40 -15.51 19.94
N SER A 67 7.35 -16.45 19.87
CA SER A 67 8.62 -16.42 20.60
C SER A 67 9.75 -15.71 19.86
N SER A 68 9.47 -15.17 18.66
CA SER A 68 10.44 -14.48 17.80
C SER A 68 11.63 -15.34 17.32
N ASP A 69 11.50 -16.67 17.37
CA ASP A 69 12.47 -17.59 16.74
C ASP A 69 12.00 -17.89 15.32
N PHE A 70 12.56 -17.18 14.33
CA PHE A 70 12.13 -17.31 12.94
C PHE A 70 12.97 -18.28 12.12
N ALA A 71 13.92 -18.99 12.72
CA ALA A 71 14.82 -19.87 11.98
C ALA A 71 14.03 -20.93 11.19
N ASN A 72 14.17 -20.94 9.87
CA ASN A 72 13.47 -21.87 8.96
C ASN A 72 11.94 -21.86 9.12
N ILE A 73 11.35 -20.75 9.56
CA ILE A 73 9.91 -20.67 9.85
C ILE A 73 9.11 -21.00 8.58
N HIS A 74 9.55 -20.48 7.44
CA HIS A 74 8.89 -20.72 6.18
C HIS A 74 8.89 -22.20 5.79
N HIS A 75 10.02 -22.89 5.96
CA HIS A 75 10.14 -24.31 5.67
C HIS A 75 9.20 -25.16 6.54
N HIS A 76 9.09 -24.84 7.82
CA HIS A 76 8.16 -25.56 8.72
C HIS A 76 6.70 -25.37 8.32
N PHE A 77 6.31 -24.15 7.94
CA PHE A 77 4.98 -23.86 7.42
C PHE A 77 4.70 -24.55 6.09
N LEU A 78 5.67 -24.55 5.16
CA LEU A 78 5.56 -25.24 3.88
C LEU A 78 5.36 -26.75 4.07
N SER A 79 6.07 -27.36 5.00
CA SER A 79 5.90 -28.77 5.34
C SER A 79 4.52 -29.07 5.91
N HIS A 80 4.00 -28.21 6.79
CA HIS A 80 2.69 -28.39 7.41
C HIS A 80 1.53 -28.17 6.40
N LEU A 81 1.67 -27.17 5.54
CA LEU A 81 0.67 -26.80 4.52
C LEU A 81 0.84 -27.58 3.20
N ARG A 82 1.70 -28.59 3.15
CA ARG A 82 1.89 -29.50 2.00
C ARG A 82 0.59 -30.08 1.44
N PRO A 83 -0.47 -30.37 2.22
CA PRO A 83 -1.75 -30.83 1.66
C PRO A 83 -2.39 -29.86 0.64
N PHE A 84 -2.01 -28.58 0.65
CA PHE A 84 -2.47 -27.58 -0.33
C PHE A 84 -1.68 -27.60 -1.65
N SER A 85 -0.50 -28.23 -1.72
CA SER A 85 0.39 -28.19 -2.89
C SER A 85 -0.28 -28.53 -4.24
N PRO A 86 -1.21 -29.51 -4.34
CA PRO A 86 -1.90 -29.79 -5.61
C PRO A 86 -2.73 -28.61 -6.13
N PHE A 87 -3.26 -27.78 -5.22
CA PHE A 87 -4.14 -26.66 -5.54
C PHE A 87 -3.35 -25.38 -5.84
N LEU A 88 -2.26 -25.15 -5.11
CA LEU A 88 -1.38 -23.99 -5.29
C LEU A 88 -0.71 -23.97 -6.68
N ASN A 89 -0.39 -25.15 -7.23
CA ASN A 89 0.26 -25.30 -8.54
C ASN A 89 -0.72 -25.25 -9.72
N SER A 90 -2.02 -25.23 -9.45
CA SER A 90 -3.09 -25.24 -10.46
C SER A 90 -3.55 -23.80 -10.77
N LYS A 91 -2.67 -22.94 -11.31
CA LYS A 91 -3.12 -21.62 -11.80
C LYS A 91 -3.99 -21.79 -13.07
N PRO A 92 -5.16 -21.14 -13.19
CA PRO A 92 -5.96 -21.17 -14.40
C PRO A 92 -5.23 -20.42 -15.51
N THR A 93 -4.91 -21.12 -16.60
CA THR A 93 -4.33 -20.53 -17.81
C THR A 93 -5.44 -19.73 -18.51
N THR A 94 -5.36 -18.40 -18.45
CA THR A 94 -6.15 -17.51 -19.30
C THR A 94 -5.68 -17.68 -20.75
N THR A 95 -6.31 -18.60 -21.48
CA THR A 95 -6.25 -18.62 -22.95
C THR A 95 -7.67 -18.73 -23.48
N THR A 96 -8.11 -17.62 -24.03
CA THR A 96 -9.28 -17.46 -24.89
C THR A 96 -9.17 -18.43 -26.06
N THR A 97 -9.81 -19.60 -25.99
CA THR A 97 -10.34 -20.26 -27.20
C THR A 97 -11.59 -21.05 -26.84
N THR A 98 -12.65 -20.74 -27.58
CA THR A 98 -13.94 -21.40 -27.61
C THR A 98 -13.82 -22.88 -27.94
N ARG A 99 -13.85 -23.77 -26.94
CA ARG A 99 -14.28 -25.17 -27.12
C ARG A 99 -15.16 -25.65 -25.97
N LYS A 100 -16.31 -26.21 -26.35
CA LYS A 100 -17.39 -26.74 -25.51
C LYS A 100 -16.85 -27.63 -24.36
N PRO A 101 -17.40 -27.54 -23.13
CA PRO A 101 -16.98 -28.39 -22.04
C PRO A 101 -17.58 -29.79 -22.22
N ASN A 102 -16.73 -30.80 -22.40
CA ASN A 102 -17.15 -32.19 -22.28
C ASN A 102 -17.14 -32.55 -20.79
N ARG A 103 -18.33 -32.72 -20.21
CA ARG A 103 -18.54 -33.23 -18.85
C ARG A 103 -18.17 -34.71 -18.79
N SER A 104 -17.18 -35.07 -17.97
CA SER A 104 -17.15 -36.36 -17.29
C SER A 104 -16.22 -36.33 -16.06
N SER A 105 -16.85 -36.34 -14.87
CA SER A 105 -16.40 -37.03 -13.64
C SER A 105 -15.20 -36.58 -12.78
N SER A 106 -14.75 -35.31 -12.76
CA SER A 106 -13.70 -34.87 -11.77
C SER A 106 -14.09 -33.74 -10.79
N SER A 107 -15.26 -33.13 -10.91
CA SER A 107 -15.64 -31.97 -10.07
C SER A 107 -16.09 -32.31 -8.64
N SER A 108 -16.47 -33.58 -8.38
CA SER A 108 -16.92 -34.02 -7.05
C SER A 108 -15.77 -34.40 -6.12
N SER A 109 -14.67 -34.94 -6.65
CA SER A 109 -13.51 -35.32 -5.85
C SER A 109 -12.74 -34.09 -5.37
N SER A 110 -12.48 -33.12 -6.25
CA SER A 110 -11.77 -31.88 -5.88
C SER A 110 -12.52 -31.03 -4.87
N SER A 111 -13.84 -30.88 -5.01
CA SER A 111 -14.68 -30.13 -4.06
C SER A 111 -14.76 -30.80 -2.68
N SER A 112 -14.82 -32.14 -2.63
CA SER A 112 -14.76 -32.88 -1.36
C SER A 112 -13.41 -32.72 -0.64
N SER A 113 -12.30 -32.73 -1.38
CA SER A 113 -10.95 -32.51 -0.84
C SER A 113 -10.76 -31.08 -0.33
N ILE A 114 -11.22 -30.06 -1.07
CA ILE A 114 -11.16 -28.65 -0.64
C ILE A 114 -11.98 -28.43 0.64
N ARG A 115 -13.17 -29.03 0.75
CA ARG A 115 -13.98 -28.98 1.98
C ARG A 115 -13.27 -29.61 3.17
N SER A 116 -12.61 -30.75 2.97
CA SER A 116 -11.82 -31.41 4.01
C SER A 116 -10.66 -30.52 4.48
N LEU A 117 -9.92 -29.93 3.53
CA LEU A 117 -8.84 -28.98 3.83
C LEU A 117 -9.36 -27.75 4.59
N ALA A 118 -10.48 -27.18 4.15
CA ALA A 118 -11.09 -26.06 4.83
C ALA A 118 -11.44 -26.40 6.29
N LYS A 119 -12.07 -27.57 6.52
CA LYS A 119 -12.44 -28.01 7.87
C LYS A 119 -11.21 -28.22 8.76
N GLN A 120 -10.13 -28.75 8.21
CA GLN A 120 -8.91 -29.05 8.97
C GLN A 120 -8.10 -27.80 9.28
N PHE A 121 -7.81 -26.97 8.26
CA PHE A 121 -6.79 -25.92 8.36
C PHE A 121 -7.33 -24.51 8.59
N LEU A 122 -8.64 -24.25 8.39
CA LEU A 122 -9.18 -22.90 8.55
C LEU A 122 -8.96 -22.29 9.96
N PRO A 123 -9.13 -23.03 11.07
CA PRO A 123 -8.83 -22.50 12.40
C PRO A 123 -7.36 -22.08 12.54
N PHE A 124 -6.44 -22.92 12.06
CA PHE A 124 -5.01 -22.65 12.06
C PHE A 124 -4.65 -21.42 11.21
N LEU A 125 -5.11 -21.37 9.95
CA LEU A 125 -4.86 -20.26 9.03
C LEU A 125 -5.37 -18.93 9.61
N ASN A 126 -6.59 -18.90 10.12
CA ASN A 126 -7.14 -17.70 10.75
C ASN A 126 -6.31 -17.26 11.97
N ARG A 127 -5.84 -18.20 12.78
CA ARG A 127 -4.99 -17.91 13.93
C ARG A 127 -3.66 -17.29 13.49
N VAL A 128 -2.99 -17.88 12.50
CA VAL A 128 -1.71 -17.40 11.98
C VAL A 128 -1.86 -16.02 11.32
N LEU A 129 -2.88 -15.81 10.48
CA LEU A 129 -3.18 -14.53 9.83
C LEU A 129 -3.61 -13.43 10.82
N SER A 130 -3.97 -13.80 12.05
CA SER A 130 -4.17 -12.85 13.15
C SER A 130 -2.87 -12.45 13.87
N ILE A 131 -1.84 -13.32 13.82
CA ILE A 131 -0.56 -13.15 14.51
C ILE A 131 0.45 -12.44 13.61
N LEU A 132 0.62 -12.89 12.36
CA LEU A 132 1.66 -12.40 11.45
C LEU A 132 1.69 -10.87 11.32
N PRO A 133 0.55 -10.17 11.14
CA PRO A 133 0.57 -8.71 11.07
C PRO A 133 1.11 -8.07 12.34
N LYS A 134 0.81 -8.64 13.52
CA LYS A 134 1.28 -8.10 14.81
C LYS A 134 2.79 -8.28 14.96
N VAL A 135 3.30 -9.45 14.60
CA VAL A 135 4.75 -9.74 14.57
C VAL A 135 5.45 -8.75 13.63
N LEU A 136 4.95 -8.61 12.40
CA LEU A 136 5.51 -7.70 11.41
C LEU A 136 5.30 -6.21 11.74
N SER A 137 4.46 -5.86 12.71
CA SER A 137 4.24 -4.47 13.14
C SER A 137 5.23 -4.03 14.23
N VAL A 138 5.66 -4.95 15.09
CA VAL A 138 6.48 -4.65 16.29
C VAL A 138 7.96 -4.57 15.92
N SER A 139 8.39 -5.32 14.92
CA SER A 139 9.81 -5.69 14.81
C SER A 139 10.65 -4.84 13.85
N SER A 140 10.30 -3.56 13.64
CA SER A 140 10.92 -2.72 12.59
C SER A 140 12.39 -2.34 12.79
N SER A 141 13.04 -2.70 13.90
CA SER A 141 14.46 -2.40 14.15
C SER A 141 15.35 -3.63 14.39
N ASP A 142 14.78 -4.79 14.71
CA ASP A 142 15.55 -5.90 15.33
C ASP A 142 15.53 -7.20 14.51
N LEU A 143 14.78 -7.26 13.39
CA LEU A 143 14.78 -8.46 12.53
C LEU A 143 15.86 -8.40 11.47
N GLU A 144 16.61 -9.49 11.38
CA GLU A 144 17.44 -9.77 10.23
C GLU A 144 16.60 -9.80 8.94
N THR A 145 17.15 -9.26 7.85
CA THR A 145 16.47 -9.15 6.55
C THR A 145 16.00 -10.50 5.99
N THR A 146 16.75 -11.57 6.28
CA THR A 146 16.42 -12.96 5.95
C THR A 146 15.18 -13.43 6.70
N SER A 147 15.13 -13.23 8.03
CA SER A 147 13.98 -13.56 8.86
C SER A 147 12.72 -12.80 8.45
N LEU A 148 12.88 -11.52 8.08
CA LEU A 148 11.77 -10.71 7.59
C LEU A 148 11.19 -11.26 6.28
N ARG A 149 12.05 -11.66 5.34
CA ARG A 149 11.63 -12.28 4.08
C ARG A 149 10.90 -13.60 4.31
N GLU A 150 11.45 -14.48 5.15
CA GLU A 150 10.80 -15.76 5.50
C GLU A 150 9.40 -15.55 6.10
N LEU A 151 9.22 -14.53 6.94
CA LEU A 151 7.92 -14.18 7.52
C LEU A 151 6.92 -13.73 6.45
N PHE A 152 7.34 -12.89 5.50
CA PHE A 152 6.47 -12.48 4.39
C PHE A 152 6.14 -13.64 3.44
N ASP A 153 7.10 -14.52 3.15
CA ASP A 153 6.85 -15.72 2.34
C ASP A 153 5.88 -16.68 3.06
N THR A 154 6.00 -16.79 4.38
CA THR A 154 5.05 -17.54 5.21
C THR A 154 3.66 -16.90 5.19
N TYR A 155 3.58 -15.57 5.26
CA TYR A 155 2.30 -14.85 5.19
C TYR A 155 1.63 -15.07 3.84
N ARG A 156 2.37 -14.91 2.73
CA ARG A 156 1.87 -15.16 1.38
C ARG A 156 1.38 -16.61 1.23
N LEU A 157 2.16 -17.60 1.66
CA LEU A 157 1.75 -19.01 1.64
C LEU A 157 0.42 -19.24 2.37
N CYS A 158 0.25 -18.67 3.57
CA CYS A 158 -0.99 -18.80 4.34
C CYS A 158 -2.18 -18.16 3.61
N LEU A 159 -1.98 -17.02 2.94
CA LEU A 159 -3.01 -16.35 2.15
C LEU A 159 -3.37 -17.15 0.90
N ASP A 160 -2.39 -17.73 0.21
CA ASP A 160 -2.61 -18.58 -0.96
C ASP A 160 -3.37 -19.87 -0.59
N CYS A 161 -3.04 -20.48 0.56
CA CYS A 161 -3.79 -21.61 1.11
C CYS A 161 -5.23 -21.21 1.46
N LEU A 162 -5.44 -20.04 2.07
CA LEU A 162 -6.78 -19.53 2.38
C LEU A 162 -7.60 -19.27 1.10
N GLU A 163 -6.96 -18.78 0.05
CA GLU A 163 -7.59 -18.55 -1.25
C GLU A 163 -8.08 -19.87 -1.88
N CYS A 164 -7.31 -20.96 -1.76
CA CYS A 164 -7.71 -22.28 -2.25
C CYS A 164 -9.02 -22.80 -1.62
N VAL A 165 -9.29 -22.45 -0.36
CA VAL A 165 -10.50 -22.85 0.37
C VAL A 165 -11.58 -21.77 0.42
N SER A 166 -11.35 -20.62 -0.22
CA SER A 166 -12.25 -19.47 -0.19
C SER A 166 -13.67 -19.81 -0.67
N SER A 167 -13.81 -20.70 -1.64
CA SER A 167 -15.11 -21.19 -2.14
C SER A 167 -15.96 -21.89 -1.07
N GLN A 168 -15.36 -22.33 0.03
CA GLN A 168 -16.05 -22.97 1.16
C GLN A 168 -16.43 -21.96 2.26
N LEU A 169 -16.04 -20.70 2.12
CA LEU A 169 -16.32 -19.64 3.08
C LEU A 169 -17.58 -18.87 2.63
N ALA A 170 -18.51 -18.66 3.57
CA ALA A 170 -19.64 -17.76 3.37
C ALA A 170 -19.18 -16.29 3.58
N CYS A 171 -18.19 -15.85 2.79
CA CYS A 171 -17.62 -14.50 2.88
C CYS A 171 -17.85 -13.71 1.59
N LYS A 172 -17.62 -12.39 1.66
CA LYS A 172 -17.64 -11.55 0.46
C LYS A 172 -16.50 -11.99 -0.48
N PHE A 173 -16.69 -11.87 -1.79
CA PHE A 173 -15.72 -12.34 -2.79
C PHE A 173 -14.32 -11.73 -2.61
N TYR A 174 -14.25 -10.52 -2.04
CA TYR A 174 -13.01 -9.79 -1.78
C TYR A 174 -12.47 -9.93 -0.35
N SER A 175 -13.04 -10.80 0.49
CA SER A 175 -12.59 -10.97 1.88
C SER A 175 -11.13 -11.45 1.98
N ILE A 176 -10.64 -12.21 1.00
CA ILE A 176 -9.23 -12.59 0.91
C ILE A 176 -8.35 -11.38 0.57
N HIS A 177 -8.79 -10.51 -0.34
CA HIS A 177 -8.06 -9.29 -0.68
C HIS A 177 -7.92 -8.34 0.50
N LEU A 178 -8.91 -8.27 1.40
CA LEU A 178 -8.77 -7.53 2.67
C LEU A 178 -7.59 -8.06 3.51
N GLN A 179 -7.36 -9.37 3.54
CA GLN A 179 -6.21 -9.95 4.24
C GLN A 179 -4.89 -9.67 3.49
N ARG A 180 -4.90 -9.71 2.15
CA ARG A 180 -3.73 -9.32 1.35
C ARG A 180 -3.35 -7.84 1.54
N VAL A 181 -4.33 -6.94 1.65
CA VAL A 181 -4.06 -5.51 1.96
C VAL A 181 -3.45 -5.33 3.35
N ARG A 182 -3.82 -6.15 4.34
CA ARG A 182 -3.11 -6.16 5.64
C ARG A 182 -1.64 -6.52 5.48
N MET A 183 -1.28 -7.41 4.56
CA MET A 183 0.12 -7.72 4.23
C MET A 183 0.79 -6.53 3.51
N VAL A 184 0.12 -5.86 2.58
CA VAL A 184 0.61 -4.61 1.96
C VAL A 184 0.97 -3.57 3.03
N HIS A 185 0.12 -3.38 4.04
CA HIS A 185 0.43 -2.47 5.14
C HIS A 185 1.65 -2.89 5.96
N CYS A 186 1.89 -4.20 6.12
CA CYS A 186 3.12 -4.69 6.74
C CYS A 186 4.35 -4.34 5.89
N PHE A 187 4.32 -4.52 4.56
CA PHE A 187 5.41 -4.08 3.68
C PHE A 187 5.67 -2.57 3.81
N VAL A 188 4.60 -1.76 3.79
CA VAL A 188 4.67 -0.30 3.99
C VAL A 188 5.27 0.06 5.35
N ALA A 189 4.92 -0.66 6.42
CA ALA A 189 5.47 -0.43 7.74
C ALA A 189 7.00 -0.68 7.77
N GLN A 190 7.43 -1.74 7.08
CA GLN A 190 8.81 -2.20 6.96
C GLN A 190 9.61 -1.49 5.83
N ALA A 191 9.05 -0.44 5.21
CA ALA A 191 9.66 0.30 4.11
C ALA A 191 10.02 -0.56 2.86
N MET A 192 9.36 -1.70 2.70
CA MET A 192 9.46 -2.56 1.52
C MET A 192 8.51 -2.05 0.42
N TRP A 193 8.83 -0.86 -0.11
CA TRP A 193 7.92 -0.11 -0.98
C TRP A 193 7.61 -0.83 -2.30
N ARG A 194 8.60 -1.49 -2.89
CA ARG A 194 8.45 -2.20 -4.16
C ARG A 194 7.51 -3.39 -4.00
N GLU A 195 7.73 -4.20 -2.97
CA GLU A 195 6.90 -5.36 -2.65
C GLU A 195 5.45 -4.96 -2.33
N ALA A 196 5.26 -3.84 -1.62
CA ALA A 196 3.94 -3.28 -1.36
C ALA A 196 3.21 -2.86 -2.65
N VAL A 197 3.92 -2.22 -3.59
CA VAL A 197 3.37 -1.82 -4.89
C VAL A 197 3.03 -3.05 -5.74
N ASP A 198 3.95 -4.01 -5.83
CA ASP A 198 3.76 -5.23 -6.64
C ASP A 198 2.56 -6.04 -6.14
N GLU A 199 2.46 -6.26 -4.83
CA GLU A 199 1.30 -6.94 -4.24
C GLU A 199 0.00 -6.14 -4.43
N SER A 200 0.05 -4.80 -4.33
CA SER A 200 -1.13 -3.95 -4.59
C SER A 200 -1.68 -4.14 -6.01
N PHE A 201 -0.79 -4.15 -7.01
CA PHE A 201 -1.21 -4.40 -8.40
C PHE A 201 -1.66 -5.85 -8.61
N SER A 202 -1.02 -6.83 -7.97
CA SER A 202 -1.47 -8.21 -8.01
C SER A 202 -2.90 -8.35 -7.46
N ILE A 203 -3.24 -7.63 -6.39
CA ILE A 203 -4.60 -7.60 -5.84
C ILE A 203 -5.55 -6.98 -6.87
N LEU A 204 -5.24 -5.80 -7.42
CA LEU A 204 -6.10 -5.15 -8.43
C LEU A 204 -6.36 -6.04 -9.65
N GLN A 205 -5.35 -6.76 -10.13
CA GLN A 205 -5.47 -7.69 -11.26
C GLN A 205 -6.33 -8.92 -10.96
N SER A 206 -6.43 -9.31 -9.70
CA SER A 206 -7.27 -10.43 -9.26
C SER A 206 -8.73 -10.04 -9.01
N LEU A 207 -9.04 -8.74 -8.97
CA LEU A 207 -10.42 -8.25 -8.88
C LEU A 207 -11.16 -8.44 -10.22
N PRO A 208 -12.51 -8.41 -10.21
CA PRO A 208 -13.30 -8.53 -11.44
C PRO A 208 -12.83 -7.57 -12.53
N ALA A 209 -12.68 -8.07 -13.76
CA ALA A 209 -11.96 -7.39 -14.83
C ALA A 209 -12.42 -5.93 -15.03
N GLY A 210 -11.42 -5.04 -15.09
CA GLY A 210 -11.57 -3.65 -15.51
C GLY A 210 -11.81 -3.50 -17.01
N LEU A 211 -11.93 -2.25 -17.45
CA LEU A 211 -11.89 -1.93 -18.88
C LEU A 211 -10.46 -2.10 -19.40
N GLU A 212 -10.30 -2.43 -20.68
CA GLU A 212 -8.97 -2.54 -21.29
C GLU A 212 -8.16 -1.26 -21.07
N GLY A 213 -6.90 -1.42 -20.69
CA GLY A 213 -5.98 -0.31 -20.43
C GLY A 213 -6.15 0.38 -19.08
N ARG A 214 -7.07 -0.08 -18.21
CA ARG A 214 -7.27 0.47 -16.86
C ARG A 214 -6.69 -0.41 -15.77
N TYR A 215 -6.30 0.22 -14.66
CA TYR A 215 -5.78 -0.48 -13.49
C TYR A 215 -6.90 -0.91 -12.53
N LEU A 216 -7.96 -0.11 -12.42
CA LEU A 216 -9.05 -0.34 -11.50
C LEU A 216 -10.17 -1.17 -12.16
N PRO A 217 -10.88 -1.99 -11.36
CA PRO A 217 -12.01 -2.76 -11.86
C PRO A 217 -13.15 -1.84 -12.37
N ASP A 218 -14.04 -2.37 -13.19
CA ASP A 218 -15.21 -1.61 -13.66
C ASP A 218 -16.20 -1.45 -12.50
N LEU A 219 -16.34 -0.23 -11.98
CA LEU A 219 -17.22 0.07 -10.85
C LEU A 219 -18.66 -0.40 -11.08
N GLY A 220 -19.16 -0.32 -12.31
CA GLY A 220 -20.53 -0.74 -12.67
C GLY A 220 -20.72 -2.26 -12.63
N LYS A 221 -19.66 -3.03 -12.93
CA LYS A 221 -19.69 -4.50 -12.95
C LYS A 221 -19.23 -5.14 -11.65
N ALA A 222 -18.40 -4.44 -10.87
CA ALA A 222 -17.80 -4.94 -9.65
C ALA A 222 -18.67 -4.75 -8.40
N GLY A 223 -19.94 -4.34 -8.57
CA GLY A 223 -20.89 -4.15 -7.48
C GLY A 223 -20.75 -2.78 -6.80
N GLY A 224 -20.70 -1.70 -7.58
CA GLY A 224 -20.50 -0.30 -7.15
C GLY A 224 -21.48 0.30 -6.15
N GLY A 225 -22.29 -0.51 -5.46
CA GLY A 225 -23.04 -0.13 -4.26
C GLY A 225 -22.41 -0.62 -2.94
N ASP A 226 -21.41 -1.51 -2.96
CA ASP A 226 -20.75 -2.00 -1.74
C ASP A 226 -19.64 -1.02 -1.30
N GLN A 227 -19.93 -0.25 -0.24
CA GLN A 227 -19.00 0.73 0.31
C GLN A 227 -17.72 0.11 0.86
N ASP A 228 -17.78 -1.11 1.42
CA ASP A 228 -16.60 -1.80 1.94
C ASP A 228 -15.67 -2.20 0.79
N PHE A 229 -16.24 -2.66 -0.33
CA PHE A 229 -15.48 -2.99 -1.53
C PHE A 229 -14.86 -1.74 -2.16
N CYS A 230 -15.62 -0.65 -2.25
CA CYS A 230 -15.09 0.62 -2.75
C CYS A 230 -13.97 1.15 -1.86
N GLY A 231 -14.14 1.06 -0.54
CA GLY A 231 -13.12 1.41 0.45
C GLY A 231 -11.84 0.61 0.27
N LEU A 232 -11.95 -0.70 0.01
CA LEU A 232 -10.83 -1.58 -0.29
C LEU A 232 -10.06 -1.12 -1.53
N VAL A 233 -10.75 -0.87 -2.65
CA VAL A 233 -10.09 -0.42 -3.90
C VAL A 233 -9.35 0.90 -3.68
N VAL A 234 -10.00 1.85 -3.00
CA VAL A 234 -9.39 3.14 -2.67
C VAL A 234 -8.16 2.95 -1.76
N GLU A 235 -8.24 2.10 -0.75
CA GLU A 235 -7.12 1.83 0.16
C GLU A 235 -5.91 1.21 -0.54
N ILE A 236 -6.13 0.33 -1.52
CA ILE A 236 -5.05 -0.24 -2.35
C ILE A 236 -4.35 0.88 -3.14
N VAL A 237 -5.11 1.75 -3.81
CA VAL A 237 -4.55 2.88 -4.55
C VAL A 237 -3.77 3.82 -3.65
N LEU A 238 -4.33 4.17 -2.49
CA LEU A 238 -3.63 5.01 -1.50
C LEU A 238 -2.31 4.39 -1.04
N SER A 239 -2.26 3.06 -0.89
CA SER A 239 -1.03 2.34 -0.56
C SER A 239 0.02 2.49 -1.66
N VAL A 240 -0.37 2.39 -2.93
CA VAL A 240 0.53 2.64 -4.08
C VAL A 240 1.05 4.08 -4.06
N VAL A 241 0.17 5.07 -3.97
CA VAL A 241 0.56 6.50 -3.96
C VAL A 241 1.49 6.80 -2.78
N LYS A 242 1.19 6.23 -1.61
CA LYS A 242 2.06 6.32 -0.43
C LYS A 242 3.44 5.73 -0.71
N CYS A 243 3.54 4.51 -1.24
CA CYS A 243 4.82 3.87 -1.55
C CYS A 243 5.65 4.68 -2.55
N VAL A 244 5.04 5.19 -3.63
CA VAL A 244 5.72 6.05 -4.60
C VAL A 244 6.22 7.34 -3.92
N SER A 245 5.40 7.96 -3.07
CA SER A 245 5.80 9.17 -2.34
C SER A 245 6.95 8.94 -1.34
N MET A 246 7.08 7.72 -0.81
CA MET A 246 8.07 7.38 0.21
C MET A 246 9.36 6.80 -0.39
N SER A 247 9.26 6.12 -1.53
CA SER A 247 10.43 5.56 -2.22
C SER A 247 11.25 6.63 -2.93
N GLN A 248 10.61 7.72 -3.37
CA GLN A 248 11.26 8.83 -4.07
C GLN A 248 12.11 8.31 -5.25
N SER A 249 11.56 7.35 -6.00
CA SER A 249 12.17 6.77 -7.18
C SER A 249 12.40 7.84 -8.26
N LYS A 250 13.48 7.75 -9.02
CA LYS A 250 13.70 8.62 -10.19
C LYS A 250 13.08 8.06 -11.48
N ASP A 251 12.32 6.98 -11.39
CA ASP A 251 11.57 6.42 -12.52
C ASP A 251 10.26 7.19 -12.74
N GLY A 252 10.26 8.10 -13.72
CA GLY A 252 9.08 8.87 -14.11
C GLY A 252 7.83 8.02 -14.46
N ARG A 253 8.00 6.74 -14.81
CA ARG A 253 6.86 5.84 -15.08
C ARG A 253 6.02 5.56 -13.84
N GLU A 254 6.63 5.55 -12.64
CA GLU A 254 5.89 5.34 -11.39
C GLU A 254 4.93 6.50 -11.10
N TYR A 255 5.34 7.73 -11.38
CA TYR A 255 4.51 8.93 -11.22
C TYR A 255 3.41 9.02 -12.27
N ARG A 256 3.67 8.65 -13.52
CA ARG A 256 2.61 8.54 -14.55
C ARG A 256 1.54 7.55 -14.12
N ARG A 257 1.95 6.38 -13.64
CA ARG A 257 1.01 5.37 -13.12
C ARG A 257 0.18 5.90 -11.95
N VAL A 258 0.76 6.71 -11.08
CA VAL A 258 0.00 7.38 -10.00
C VAL A 258 -1.04 8.34 -10.57
N LEU A 259 -0.71 9.11 -11.61
CA LEU A 259 -1.69 10.00 -12.26
C LEU A 259 -2.87 9.21 -12.85
N ASP A 260 -2.58 8.13 -13.60
CA ASP A 260 -3.60 7.25 -14.16
C ASP A 260 -4.53 6.72 -13.05
N LEU A 261 -3.95 6.23 -11.95
CA LEU A 261 -4.70 5.71 -10.82
C LEU A 261 -5.59 6.79 -10.15
N VAL A 262 -5.08 8.01 -9.99
CA VAL A 262 -5.83 9.13 -9.39
C VAL A 262 -7.04 9.49 -10.26
N GLU A 263 -6.84 9.54 -11.57
CA GLU A 263 -7.93 9.79 -12.52
C GLU A 263 -9.00 8.70 -12.40
N GLU A 264 -8.59 7.43 -12.46
CA GLU A 264 -9.48 6.27 -12.34
C GLU A 264 -10.20 6.20 -10.99
N LEU A 265 -9.63 6.76 -9.92
CA LEU A 265 -10.19 6.75 -8.56
C LEU A 265 -11.40 7.68 -8.38
N THR A 266 -11.53 8.71 -9.22
CA THR A 266 -12.61 9.71 -9.13
C THR A 266 -14.01 9.12 -8.97
N PRO A 267 -14.48 8.16 -9.79
CA PRO A 267 -15.80 7.55 -9.61
C PRO A 267 -15.93 6.74 -8.31
N TRP A 268 -14.85 6.14 -7.80
CA TRP A 268 -14.88 5.33 -6.58
C TRP A 268 -15.16 6.15 -5.33
N PHE A 269 -14.58 7.35 -5.26
CA PHE A 269 -14.81 8.28 -4.17
C PHE A 269 -16.27 8.70 -4.02
N ARG A 270 -17.07 8.67 -5.10
CA ARG A 270 -18.49 9.05 -5.08
C ARG A 270 -19.40 8.05 -4.37
N VAL A 271 -18.94 6.80 -4.21
CA VAL A 271 -19.72 5.73 -3.54
C VAL A 271 -19.54 5.77 -2.03
N LEU A 272 -18.41 6.31 -1.56
CA LEU A 272 -18.08 6.39 -0.14
C LEU A 272 -18.96 7.41 0.58
N ASP A 273 -19.23 7.15 1.86
CA ASP A 273 -19.83 8.17 2.72
C ASP A 273 -18.89 9.36 2.89
N ALA A 274 -19.46 10.53 3.19
CA ALA A 274 -18.71 11.79 3.27
C ALA A 274 -17.51 11.73 4.24
N ASN A 275 -17.65 11.02 5.37
CA ASN A 275 -16.60 10.94 6.39
C ASN A 275 -15.46 10.01 5.95
N THR A 276 -15.77 8.89 5.30
CA THR A 276 -14.75 8.01 4.73
C THR A 276 -14.05 8.67 3.54
N TYR A 277 -14.81 9.30 2.64
CA TYR A 277 -14.28 10.10 1.54
C TYR A 277 -13.28 11.15 2.05
N GLU A 278 -13.68 11.97 3.01
CA GLU A 278 -12.84 13.07 3.49
C GLU A 278 -11.51 12.55 4.06
N LYS A 279 -11.55 11.48 4.86
CA LYS A 279 -10.35 10.87 5.46
C LYS A 279 -9.40 10.34 4.39
N LEU A 280 -9.92 9.56 3.44
CA LEU A 280 -9.12 8.90 2.42
C LEU A 280 -8.59 9.91 1.39
N HIS A 281 -9.40 10.89 0.99
CA HIS A 281 -8.99 11.95 0.08
C HIS A 281 -7.91 12.85 0.68
N ARG A 282 -8.00 13.16 1.99
CA ARG A 282 -6.93 13.88 2.70
C ARG A 282 -5.60 13.14 2.67
N VAL A 283 -5.64 11.81 2.81
CA VAL A 283 -4.45 10.96 2.73
C VAL A 283 -3.87 10.99 1.31
N LEU A 284 -4.72 10.86 0.29
CA LEU A 284 -4.32 10.96 -1.11
C LEU A 284 -3.55 12.25 -1.38
N VAL A 285 -4.18 13.39 -1.10
CA VAL A 285 -3.63 14.72 -1.37
C VAL A 285 -2.31 14.94 -0.64
N SER A 286 -2.18 14.43 0.59
CA SER A 286 -0.92 14.54 1.36
C SER A 286 0.24 13.80 0.69
N HIS A 287 -0.02 12.64 0.07
CA HIS A 287 1.00 11.86 -0.62
C HIS A 287 1.28 12.40 -2.03
N LEU A 288 0.25 12.85 -2.77
CA LEU A 288 0.44 13.55 -4.05
C LEU A 288 1.29 14.81 -3.88
N TYR A 289 1.06 15.56 -2.81
CA TYR A 289 1.88 16.72 -2.49
C TYR A 289 3.36 16.37 -2.27
N ARG A 290 3.63 15.27 -1.57
CA ARG A 290 5.01 14.79 -1.37
C ARG A 290 5.66 14.37 -2.69
N CYS A 291 4.94 13.66 -3.55
CA CYS A 291 5.42 13.34 -4.90
C CYS A 291 5.73 14.62 -5.69
N THR A 292 4.83 15.60 -5.65
CA THR A 292 5.00 16.89 -6.35
C THR A 292 6.25 17.63 -5.90
N LEU A 293 6.46 17.75 -4.58
CA LEU A 293 7.67 18.40 -4.07
C LEU A 293 8.93 17.69 -4.54
N PHE A 294 8.96 16.37 -4.46
CA PHE A 294 10.11 15.59 -4.92
C PHE A 294 10.37 15.78 -6.42
N LEU A 295 9.34 15.70 -7.27
CA LEU A 295 9.46 15.93 -8.71
C LEU A 295 10.02 17.33 -9.04
N VAL A 296 9.60 18.34 -8.28
CA VAL A 296 10.03 19.74 -8.42
C VAL A 296 11.43 19.98 -7.84
N GLU A 297 11.83 19.26 -6.81
CA GLU A 297 13.17 19.32 -6.22
C GLU A 297 14.20 18.63 -7.13
N GLU A 298 13.81 17.52 -7.76
CA GLU A 298 14.66 16.69 -8.61
C GLU A 298 14.36 16.89 -10.11
N LEU A 299 13.99 18.10 -10.52
CA LEU A 299 13.58 18.47 -11.89
C LEU A 299 14.49 17.92 -13.00
N ALA A 300 15.81 17.87 -12.78
CA ALA A 300 16.77 17.37 -13.75
C ALA A 300 16.58 15.88 -14.12
N CYS A 301 15.88 15.12 -13.27
CA CYS A 301 15.63 13.70 -13.46
C CYS A 301 14.31 13.41 -14.21
N PHE A 302 13.49 14.43 -14.46
CA PHE A 302 12.12 14.25 -14.94
C PHE A 302 11.82 15.10 -16.16
N ASP A 303 10.87 14.61 -16.95
CA ASP A 303 10.31 15.33 -18.07
C ASP A 303 9.37 16.45 -17.59
N GLY A 304 9.38 17.60 -18.29
CA GLY A 304 8.67 18.79 -17.85
C GLY A 304 7.17 18.66 -17.92
N ASP A 305 6.67 17.95 -18.94
CA ASP A 305 5.25 17.65 -19.08
C ASP A 305 4.77 16.85 -17.88
N LEU A 306 5.48 15.78 -17.51
CA LEU A 306 5.19 15.00 -16.30
C LEU A 306 5.10 15.87 -15.05
N VAL A 307 6.08 16.76 -14.82
CA VAL A 307 6.10 17.62 -13.64
C VAL A 307 4.94 18.62 -13.64
N CYS A 308 4.63 19.22 -14.79
CA CYS A 308 3.49 20.11 -14.97
C CYS A 308 2.16 19.40 -14.68
N THR A 309 1.93 18.24 -15.31
CA THR A 309 0.71 17.44 -15.12
C THR A 309 0.55 17.03 -13.67
N PHE A 310 1.63 16.63 -13.00
CA PHE A 310 1.57 16.21 -11.60
C PHE A 310 1.31 17.38 -10.64
N CYS A 311 1.93 18.54 -10.89
CA CYS A 311 1.63 19.79 -10.17
C CYS A 311 0.14 20.15 -10.31
N ALA A 312 -0.38 20.15 -11.54
CA ALA A 312 -1.77 20.50 -11.82
C ALA A 312 -2.74 19.54 -11.13
N ALA A 313 -2.55 18.22 -11.31
CA ALA A 313 -3.36 17.19 -10.68
C ALA A 313 -3.39 17.34 -9.15
N THR A 314 -2.23 17.58 -8.52
CA THR A 314 -2.14 17.75 -7.07
C THR A 314 -2.89 18.99 -6.58
N LEU A 315 -2.79 20.12 -7.29
CA LEU A 315 -3.51 21.35 -6.92
C LEU A 315 -5.02 21.22 -7.11
N THR A 316 -5.45 20.58 -8.18
CA THR A 316 -6.87 20.27 -8.42
C THR A 316 -7.43 19.32 -7.35
N GLU A 317 -6.68 18.29 -6.94
CA GLU A 317 -7.10 17.42 -5.84
C GLU A 317 -7.12 18.17 -4.48
N TYR A 318 -6.19 19.09 -4.24
CA TYR A 318 -6.26 19.99 -3.08
C TYR A 318 -7.55 20.82 -3.08
N ALA A 319 -7.93 21.39 -4.23
CA ALA A 319 -9.11 22.24 -4.36
C ALA A 319 -10.42 21.48 -4.08
N LYS A 320 -10.47 20.18 -4.38
CA LYS A 320 -11.60 19.27 -4.08
C LYS A 320 -11.61 18.78 -2.62
N SER A 321 -10.49 18.88 -1.92
CA SER A 321 -10.34 18.32 -0.57
C SER A 321 -10.87 19.24 0.53
N SER A 322 -11.02 18.70 1.75
CA SER A 322 -11.26 19.53 2.94
C SER A 322 -10.07 20.44 3.29
N MET A 323 -8.91 20.27 2.64
CA MET A 323 -7.72 21.12 2.78
C MET A 323 -7.62 22.20 1.68
N LYS A 324 -8.72 22.54 1.01
CA LYS A 324 -8.74 23.52 -0.10
C LYS A 324 -8.17 24.89 0.26
N ASP A 325 -8.23 25.28 1.53
CA ASP A 325 -7.61 26.49 2.08
C ASP A 325 -6.07 26.47 2.00
N GLN A 326 -5.48 25.26 1.97
CA GLN A 326 -4.03 25.07 1.85
C GLN A 326 -3.52 25.12 0.41
N THR A 327 -4.39 25.18 -0.61
CA THR A 327 -4.00 25.18 -2.03
C THR A 327 -2.99 26.27 -2.35
N LEU A 328 -3.22 27.51 -1.89
CA LEU A 328 -2.28 28.62 -2.12
C LEU A 328 -0.94 28.42 -1.39
N LYS A 329 -0.98 27.86 -0.17
CA LYS A 329 0.22 27.54 0.61
C LYS A 329 1.04 26.44 -0.06
N CYS A 330 0.36 25.44 -0.62
CA CYS A 330 0.96 24.37 -1.43
C CYS A 330 1.63 24.95 -2.68
N GLY A 331 0.89 25.72 -3.48
CA GLY A 331 1.38 26.41 -4.66
C GLY A 331 2.60 27.28 -4.37
N ARG A 332 2.55 28.10 -3.32
CA ARG A 332 3.69 28.94 -2.90
C ARG A 332 4.96 28.12 -2.61
N ARG A 333 4.82 26.96 -1.96
CA ARG A 333 5.96 26.09 -1.66
C ARG A 333 6.55 25.46 -2.92
N ILE A 334 5.69 25.05 -3.86
CA ILE A 334 6.14 24.56 -5.18
C ILE A 334 6.94 25.67 -5.88
N CYS A 335 6.39 26.87 -5.99
CA CYS A 335 7.10 28.01 -6.61
C CYS A 335 8.42 28.32 -5.90
N SER A 336 8.45 28.28 -4.56
CA SER A 336 9.66 28.54 -3.78
C SER A 336 10.77 27.51 -4.05
N SER A 337 10.39 26.24 -4.23
CA SER A 337 11.33 25.18 -4.62
C SER A 337 11.87 25.43 -6.04
N LEU A 338 11.00 25.77 -6.99
CA LEU A 338 11.38 26.13 -8.36
C LEU A 338 12.36 27.30 -8.42
N PHE A 339 12.12 28.38 -7.67
CA PHE A 339 13.03 29.55 -7.63
C PHE A 339 14.37 29.24 -6.97
N SER A 340 14.47 28.17 -6.19
CA SER A 340 15.72 27.76 -5.54
C SER A 340 16.63 26.94 -6.46
N GLN A 341 16.14 26.54 -7.63
CA GLN A 341 16.89 25.76 -8.61
C GLN A 341 17.96 26.64 -9.28
N LYS A 342 19.24 26.28 -9.11
CA LYS A 342 20.38 27.08 -9.59
C LYS A 342 20.89 26.67 -10.99
N GLU A 343 20.52 25.50 -11.50
CA GLU A 343 21.21 24.87 -12.66
C GLU A 343 20.31 24.42 -13.81
N ASN A 344 18.99 24.38 -13.64
CA ASN A 344 18.09 23.94 -14.71
C ASN A 344 17.78 25.09 -15.67
N GLY A 345 17.87 24.81 -16.99
CA GLY A 345 17.65 25.78 -18.06
C GLY A 345 16.40 26.63 -17.79
N SER A 346 16.58 27.95 -17.80
CA SER A 346 15.59 28.93 -17.34
C SER A 346 14.20 28.74 -17.95
N SER A 347 14.11 28.26 -19.19
CA SER A 347 12.84 27.98 -19.87
C SER A 347 12.02 26.85 -19.24
N PHE A 348 12.68 25.80 -18.73
CA PHE A 348 12.03 24.65 -18.12
C PHE A 348 11.36 25.03 -16.80
N VAL A 349 12.11 25.71 -15.94
CA VAL A 349 11.62 26.21 -14.64
C VAL A 349 10.47 27.20 -14.85
N VAL A 350 10.60 28.10 -15.83
CA VAL A 350 9.54 29.05 -16.19
C VAL A 350 8.28 28.32 -16.67
N GLY A 351 8.41 27.27 -17.49
CA GLY A 351 7.28 26.47 -17.95
C GLY A 351 6.49 25.85 -16.79
N VAL A 352 7.18 25.22 -15.84
CA VAL A 352 6.53 24.63 -14.65
C VAL A 352 5.91 25.71 -13.76
N LEU A 353 6.58 26.85 -13.58
CA LEU A 353 6.04 27.99 -12.82
C LEU A 353 4.73 28.52 -13.44
N MET A 354 4.70 28.72 -14.76
CA MET A 354 3.50 29.16 -15.46
C MET A 354 2.36 28.16 -15.29
N CYS A 355 2.62 26.87 -15.48
CA CYS A 355 1.62 25.81 -15.26
C CYS A 355 1.01 25.86 -13.84
N VAL A 356 1.86 26.00 -12.80
CA VAL A 356 1.40 26.10 -11.41
C VAL A 356 0.54 27.33 -11.19
N LEU A 357 0.98 28.50 -11.68
CA LEU A 357 0.24 29.76 -11.53
C LEU A 357 -1.09 29.74 -12.27
N ASP A 358 -1.12 29.22 -13.49
CA ASP A 358 -2.34 29.08 -14.30
C ASP A 358 -3.34 28.14 -13.64
N THR A 359 -2.86 27.02 -13.08
CA THR A 359 -3.71 26.08 -12.33
C THR A 359 -4.31 26.75 -11.10
N ILE A 360 -3.50 27.47 -10.30
CA ILE A 360 -3.99 28.19 -9.12
C ILE A 360 -5.03 29.25 -9.53
N ALA A 361 -4.74 30.00 -10.60
CA ALA A 361 -5.66 31.03 -11.10
C ALA A 361 -7.00 30.44 -11.55
N ALA A 362 -6.99 29.29 -12.23
CA ALA A 362 -8.20 28.58 -12.62
C ALA A 362 -9.04 28.16 -11.40
N GLU A 363 -8.39 27.55 -10.39
CA GLU A 363 -9.05 27.09 -9.16
C GLU A 363 -9.56 28.25 -8.27
N CYS A 364 -9.02 29.46 -8.43
CA CYS A 364 -9.52 30.68 -7.81
C CYS A 364 -10.73 31.26 -8.55
N LYS A 365 -10.75 31.22 -9.89
CA LYS A 365 -11.87 31.73 -10.72
C LYS A 365 -13.13 30.88 -10.61
N VAL A 366 -13.01 29.57 -10.40
CA VAL A 366 -14.16 28.68 -10.18
C VAL A 366 -14.91 29.00 -8.86
N LYS A 367 -14.33 29.85 -7.99
CA LYS A 367 -14.87 30.21 -6.66
C LYS A 367 -15.39 31.65 -6.57
N SER A 368 -15.28 32.45 -7.64
CA SER A 368 -15.87 33.80 -7.76
C SER A 368 -17.13 33.74 -8.60
#